data_AF-A0A955MPF9-F1
#
_entry.id   AF-A0A955MPF9-F1
#
_cell.length_a   1.000
_cell.length_b   1.000
_cell.length_c   1.000
_cell.angle_alpha   90.00
_cell.angle_beta   90.00
_cell.angle_gamma   90.00
#
_symmetry.space_group_name_H-M   'P 1'
#
loop_
_entity.id
_entity.type
_entity.pdbx_description
1 polymer ?
#
loop_
_entity_poly.entity_id
_entity_poly.type
_entity_poly.pdbx_seq_one_letter_code
_entity_poly.pdbx_strand_id
1 'polypeptide(L)'
;RETPYVLVESTMDIQNDIVANALRNEEVVVHPETEIDSVGWKRRNGEIRYKPAELEPGLSRGMLGIVEPDAPYVCLADDRAGFGMAGIRLDLYSGSRGAAPPVVASPITVFADYGWEFRYWSRSLVYPWGDKNPDIPHVLNADTYYGEKSAYCLFPIGKGESGKEKLGYLENLSEKLLHPLRADKQGTGPW
;
A
#
# COMPACT_ATOMS: atom_id res chain seq x y z
N ARG A 1 -11.14 13.65 -18.57
CA ARG A 1 -9.74 14.05 -18.32
C ARG A 1 -9.09 12.94 -17.54
N GLU A 2 -7.91 12.48 -17.95
CA GLU A 2 -7.10 11.59 -17.10
C GLU A 2 -6.76 12.34 -15.82
N THR A 3 -6.88 11.66 -14.69
CA THR A 3 -6.55 12.26 -13.39
C THR A 3 -5.07 12.15 -13.18
N PRO A 4 -4.39 13.21 -12.72
CA PRO A 4 -2.98 13.15 -12.43
C PRO A 4 -2.75 12.11 -11.33
N TYR A 5 -1.85 11.18 -11.60
CA TYR A 5 -1.27 10.27 -10.61
C TYR A 5 0.25 10.40 -10.66
N VAL A 6 0.88 10.14 -9.52
CA VAL A 6 2.34 10.04 -9.41
C VAL A 6 2.69 8.58 -9.51
N LEU A 7 3.39 8.21 -10.58
CA LEU A 7 3.95 6.87 -10.71
C LEU A 7 5.27 6.82 -9.94
N VAL A 8 5.36 5.91 -8.98
CA VAL A 8 6.56 5.65 -8.19
C VAL A 8 7.00 4.22 -8.47
N GLU A 9 8.26 4.08 -8.83
CA GLU A 9 8.93 2.80 -8.93
C GLU A 9 10.15 2.88 -8.04
N SER A 10 10.28 1.92 -7.12
CA SER A 10 11.38 1.92 -6.15
C SER A 10 11.98 0.52 -6.03
N THR A 11 13.27 0.47 -5.77
CA THR A 11 14.02 -0.76 -5.50
C THR A 11 14.92 -0.52 -4.30
N MET A 12 14.90 -1.46 -3.35
CA MET A 12 15.79 -1.54 -2.21
C MET A 12 16.74 -2.71 -2.41
N ASP A 13 18.02 -2.42 -2.52
CA ASP A 13 19.07 -3.42 -2.67
C ASP A 13 19.82 -3.65 -1.36
N ILE A 14 19.86 -4.90 -0.91
CA ILE A 14 20.59 -5.32 0.29
C ILE A 14 22.03 -5.61 -0.10
N GLN A 15 22.92 -4.64 0.11
CA GLN A 15 24.33 -4.74 -0.30
C GLN A 15 25.17 -5.65 0.61
N ASN A 16 24.78 -5.77 1.88
CA ASN A 16 25.43 -6.62 2.88
C ASN A 16 24.34 -7.24 3.75
N ASP A 17 24.64 -8.34 4.42
CA ASP A 17 23.73 -8.92 5.40
C ASP A 17 23.38 -7.86 6.46
N ILE A 18 22.09 -7.59 6.63
CA ILE A 18 21.61 -6.65 7.66
C ILE A 18 20.57 -7.31 8.54
N VAL A 19 20.65 -7.01 9.84
CA VAL A 19 19.60 -7.37 10.78
C VAL A 19 18.58 -6.24 10.80
N ALA A 20 17.34 -6.55 10.42
CA ALA A 20 16.24 -5.58 10.38
C ALA A 20 15.00 -6.13 11.09
N ASN A 21 14.33 -5.27 11.86
CA ASN A 21 13.00 -5.58 12.40
C ASN A 21 11.91 -5.43 11.34
N ALA A 22 12.13 -4.54 10.37
CA ALA A 22 11.16 -4.25 9.33
C ALA A 22 11.85 -3.79 8.05
N LEU A 23 11.40 -4.32 6.92
CA LEU A 23 11.58 -3.73 5.60
C LEU A 23 10.19 -3.35 5.09
N ARG A 24 9.97 -2.06 4.85
CA ARG A 24 8.67 -1.50 4.45
C ARG A 24 8.83 -0.64 3.21
N ASN A 25 7.75 -0.56 2.44
CA ASN A 25 7.57 0.32 1.30
C ASN A 25 6.10 0.73 1.22
N GLU A 26 5.69 1.44 0.16
CA GLU A 26 4.33 1.94 -0.01
C GLU A 26 3.79 2.61 1.26
N GLU A 27 4.48 3.66 1.72
CA GLU A 27 4.12 4.41 2.91
C GLU A 27 3.53 5.77 2.55
N VAL A 28 2.32 6.04 3.03
CA VAL A 28 1.67 7.34 2.93
C VAL A 28 1.26 7.76 4.31
N VAL A 29 1.78 8.91 4.73
CA VAL A 29 1.46 9.56 6.00
C VAL A 29 0.64 10.81 5.70
N VAL A 30 -0.49 10.95 6.38
CA VAL A 30 -1.34 12.15 6.27
C VAL A 30 -1.30 12.96 7.56
N HIS A 31 -1.32 14.28 7.40
CA HIS A 31 -1.31 15.23 8.51
C HIS A 31 -2.58 15.08 9.36
N PRO A 32 -2.51 15.30 10.68
CA PRO A 32 -3.66 15.14 11.60
C PRO A 32 -4.80 16.12 11.33
N GLU A 33 -4.52 17.24 10.65
CA GLU A 33 -5.55 18.18 10.19
C GLU A 33 -6.35 17.68 8.98
N THR A 34 -5.87 16.64 8.28
CA THR A 34 -6.67 15.96 7.25
C THR A 34 -7.64 15.04 7.97
N GLU A 35 -8.94 15.32 7.91
CA GLU A 35 -10.00 14.55 8.58
C GLU A 35 -10.23 13.20 7.88
N ILE A 36 -9.20 12.35 7.84
CA ILE A 36 -9.30 11.01 7.25
C ILE A 36 -10.22 10.14 8.10
N ASP A 37 -11.50 10.13 7.79
CA ASP A 37 -12.52 9.41 8.55
C ASP A 37 -12.76 7.98 8.04
N SER A 38 -12.16 7.61 6.91
CA SER A 38 -12.42 6.34 6.25
C SER A 38 -11.16 5.68 5.67
N VAL A 39 -11.16 4.34 5.67
CA VAL A 39 -10.16 3.49 5.01
C VAL A 39 -10.85 2.58 3.98
N GLY A 40 -10.15 2.25 2.90
CA GLY A 40 -10.69 1.37 1.88
C GLY A 40 -9.65 0.58 1.10
N TRP A 41 -10.05 -0.61 0.63
CA TRP A 41 -9.24 -1.49 -0.20
C TRP A 41 -10.12 -2.53 -0.90
N LYS A 42 -9.57 -3.19 -1.92
CA LYS A 42 -10.19 -4.35 -2.56
C LYS A 42 -9.52 -5.63 -2.09
N ARG A 43 -10.33 -6.59 -1.66
CA ARG A 43 -9.88 -7.93 -1.25
C ARG A 43 -9.67 -8.83 -2.45
N ARG A 44 -8.91 -9.91 -2.25
CA ARG A 44 -8.68 -10.97 -3.25
C ARG A 44 -9.97 -11.57 -3.82
N ASN A 45 -11.02 -11.69 -3.00
CA ASN A 45 -12.33 -12.22 -3.43
C ASN A 45 -13.17 -11.20 -4.23
N GLY A 46 -12.65 -10.01 -4.52
CA GLY A 46 -13.36 -8.92 -5.20
C GLY A 46 -14.24 -8.05 -4.31
N GLU A 47 -14.35 -8.37 -3.01
CA GLU A 47 -15.07 -7.53 -2.04
C GLU A 47 -14.33 -6.19 -1.88
N ILE A 48 -15.06 -5.09 -2.01
CA ILE A 48 -14.53 -3.75 -1.72
C ILE A 48 -14.88 -3.41 -0.28
N ARG A 49 -13.85 -3.34 0.56
CA ARG A 49 -13.94 -2.87 1.93
C ARG A 49 -13.83 -1.36 1.92
N TYR A 50 -14.82 -0.70 2.50
CA TYR A 50 -14.80 0.72 2.82
C TYR A 50 -15.47 0.87 4.17
N LYS A 51 -14.74 1.39 5.16
CA LYS A 51 -15.22 1.48 6.53
C LYS A 51 -14.67 2.73 7.22
N PRO A 52 -15.28 3.15 8.34
CA PRO A 52 -14.68 4.16 9.20
C PRO A 52 -13.24 3.80 9.59
N ALA A 53 -12.39 4.83 9.66
CA ALA A 53 -11.00 4.76 10.12
C ALA A 53 -10.94 4.58 11.66
N GLU A 54 -11.56 3.50 12.14
CA GLU A 54 -11.63 3.13 13.54
C GLU A 54 -10.72 1.95 13.86
N LEU A 55 -10.28 1.88 15.12
CA LEU A 55 -9.46 0.77 15.63
C LEU A 55 -10.16 -0.57 15.39
N GLU A 56 -9.46 -1.51 14.77
CA GLU A 56 -10.02 -2.83 14.48
C GLU A 56 -10.03 -3.69 15.76
N PRO A 57 -11.20 -4.16 16.21
CA PRO A 57 -11.28 -5.00 17.39
C PRO A 57 -10.45 -6.28 17.24
N GLY A 58 -9.62 -6.56 18.24
CA GLY A 58 -8.80 -7.75 18.27
C GLY A 58 -7.48 -7.65 17.50
N LEU A 59 -7.16 -6.48 16.94
CA LEU A 59 -5.81 -6.12 16.48
C LEU A 59 -5.04 -5.29 17.52
N SER A 60 -3.75 -5.08 17.26
CA SER A 60 -2.84 -4.41 18.16
C SER A 60 -3.23 -2.94 18.28
N ARG A 61 -2.90 -2.33 19.41
CA ARG A 61 -3.20 -0.93 19.66
C ARG A 61 -2.73 -0.07 18.48
N GLY A 62 -3.64 0.75 17.96
CA GLY A 62 -3.39 1.68 16.87
C GLY A 62 -3.66 1.14 15.47
N MET A 63 -3.96 -0.15 15.30
CA MET A 63 -4.27 -0.69 13.97
C MET A 63 -5.74 -0.44 13.59
N LEU A 64 -5.95 0.13 12.41
CA LEU A 64 -7.25 0.36 11.80
C LEU A 64 -7.65 -0.79 10.87
N GLY A 65 -6.70 -1.61 10.42
CA GLY A 65 -6.97 -2.77 9.58
C GLY A 65 -5.71 -3.38 9.00
N ILE A 66 -5.82 -4.64 8.59
CA ILE A 66 -4.79 -5.37 7.84
C ILE A 66 -5.34 -5.68 6.45
N VAL A 67 -4.53 -5.40 5.45
CA VAL A 67 -4.84 -5.61 4.04
C VAL A 67 -3.92 -6.69 3.48
N GLU A 68 -4.51 -7.58 2.70
CA GLU A 68 -3.79 -8.63 2.00
C GLU A 68 -2.73 -8.04 1.06
N PRO A 69 -1.57 -8.71 0.89
CA PRO A 69 -0.47 -8.17 0.10
C PRO A 69 -0.84 -7.93 -1.37
N ASP A 70 -1.83 -8.64 -1.90
CA ASP A 70 -2.25 -8.57 -3.30
C ASP A 70 -3.51 -7.74 -3.53
N ALA A 71 -3.98 -6.98 -2.53
CA ALA A 71 -5.01 -5.97 -2.77
C ALA A 71 -4.51 -5.01 -3.87
N PRO A 72 -5.28 -4.73 -4.93
CA PRO A 72 -4.83 -3.93 -6.08
C PRO A 72 -4.71 -2.44 -5.74
N TYR A 73 -5.40 -1.98 -4.71
CA TYR A 73 -5.24 -0.63 -4.17
C TYR A 73 -5.63 -0.57 -2.70
N VAL A 74 -5.13 0.48 -2.05
CA VAL A 74 -5.49 0.92 -0.70
C VAL A 74 -5.76 2.42 -0.71
N CYS A 75 -6.62 2.91 0.18
CA CYS A 75 -6.90 4.33 0.29
C CYS A 75 -7.25 4.80 1.70
N LEU A 76 -6.96 6.08 1.94
CA LEU A 76 -7.48 6.91 3.03
C LEU A 76 -8.43 7.95 2.42
N ALA A 77 -9.52 8.25 3.12
CA ALA A 77 -10.55 9.15 2.62
C ALA A 77 -11.08 10.08 3.71
N ASP A 78 -11.43 11.29 3.30
CA ASP A 78 -12.21 12.26 4.06
C ASP A 78 -13.59 12.35 3.40
N ASP A 79 -14.56 11.60 3.93
CA ASP A 79 -15.92 11.54 3.38
C ASP A 79 -16.60 12.93 3.40
N ARG A 80 -16.24 13.80 4.36
CA ARG A 80 -16.81 15.15 4.49
C ARG A 80 -16.31 16.07 3.40
N ALA A 81 -15.02 16.01 3.09
CA ALA A 81 -14.42 16.78 2.01
C ALA A 81 -14.69 16.16 0.62
N GLY A 82 -15.12 14.89 0.57
CA GLY A 82 -15.52 14.20 -0.64
C GLY A 82 -14.35 13.73 -1.52
N PHE A 83 -13.15 13.60 -0.94
CA PHE A 83 -11.96 13.12 -1.63
C PHE A 83 -11.12 12.19 -0.75
N GLY A 84 -10.26 11.41 -1.39
CA GLY A 84 -9.27 10.60 -0.71
C GLY A 84 -7.94 10.54 -1.44
N MET A 85 -6.97 9.86 -0.83
CA MET A 85 -5.69 9.51 -1.43
C MET A 85 -5.58 7.99 -1.52
N ALA A 86 -5.09 7.49 -2.65
CA ALA A 86 -4.95 6.07 -2.90
C ALA A 86 -3.56 5.73 -3.41
N GLY A 87 -3.09 4.52 -3.06
CA GLY A 87 -2.00 3.83 -3.72
C GLY A 87 -2.57 2.66 -4.54
N ILE A 88 -2.38 2.69 -5.86
CA ILE A 88 -2.72 1.60 -6.78
C ILE A 88 -1.45 0.82 -7.04
N ARG A 89 -1.46 -0.47 -6.72
CA ARG A 89 -0.32 -1.37 -6.85
C ARG A 89 -0.29 -1.94 -8.26
N LEU A 90 0.81 -1.73 -8.95
CA LEU A 90 1.01 -2.17 -10.33
C LEU A 90 1.96 -3.36 -10.40
N ASP A 91 2.99 -3.36 -9.54
CA ASP A 91 3.95 -4.45 -9.47
C ASP A 91 4.55 -4.57 -8.06
N LEU A 92 4.92 -5.79 -7.69
CA LEU A 92 5.72 -6.10 -6.52
C LEU A 92 6.63 -7.27 -6.87
N TYR A 93 7.93 -7.06 -6.73
CA TYR A 93 8.93 -8.06 -7.06
C TYR A 93 10.03 -8.12 -6.00
N SER A 94 10.61 -9.30 -5.86
CA SER A 94 11.83 -9.50 -5.09
C SER A 94 12.68 -10.56 -5.77
N GLY A 95 13.98 -10.51 -5.53
CA GLY A 95 14.90 -11.47 -6.13
C GLY A 95 16.26 -11.44 -5.46
N SER A 96 17.17 -12.21 -6.04
CA SER A 96 18.55 -12.28 -5.60
C SER A 96 19.48 -12.30 -6.81
N ARG A 97 20.60 -11.59 -6.68
CA ARG A 97 21.76 -11.71 -7.58
C ARG A 97 22.79 -12.70 -7.04
N GLY A 98 22.63 -13.14 -5.80
CA GLY A 98 23.46 -14.13 -5.12
C GLY A 98 22.78 -15.50 -5.00
N ALA A 99 23.36 -16.35 -4.13
CA ALA A 99 22.83 -17.69 -3.89
C ALA A 99 21.66 -17.73 -2.90
N ALA A 100 21.62 -16.79 -1.95
CA ALA A 100 20.58 -16.73 -0.93
C ALA A 100 19.31 -16.07 -1.48
N PRO A 101 18.11 -16.62 -1.24
CA PRO A 101 16.87 -16.00 -1.69
C PRO A 101 16.54 -14.73 -0.88
N PRO A 102 15.70 -13.82 -1.41
CA PRO A 102 15.12 -12.75 -0.62
C PRO A 102 14.30 -13.33 0.53
N VAL A 103 14.46 -12.75 1.72
CA VAL A 103 13.60 -13.06 2.86
C VAL A 103 12.25 -12.42 2.63
N VAL A 104 11.16 -13.18 2.73
CA VAL A 104 9.79 -12.65 2.68
C VAL A 104 9.09 -13.15 3.93
N ALA A 105 8.71 -12.23 4.82
CA ALA A 105 8.06 -12.55 6.08
C ALA A 105 6.81 -11.68 6.25
N SER A 106 5.64 -12.34 6.21
CA SER A 106 4.31 -11.75 6.40
C SER A 106 4.09 -10.43 5.65
N PRO A 107 4.17 -10.42 4.30
CA PRO A 107 3.87 -9.21 3.55
C PRO A 107 2.40 -8.86 3.72
N ILE A 108 2.13 -7.68 4.28
CA ILE A 108 0.80 -7.13 4.55
C ILE A 108 0.86 -5.61 4.42
N THR A 109 -0.29 -4.98 4.30
CA THR A 109 -0.39 -3.53 4.52
C THR A 109 -1.22 -3.26 5.75
N VAL A 110 -0.76 -2.31 6.55
CA VAL A 110 -1.42 -1.91 7.79
C VAL A 110 -1.90 -0.49 7.62
N PHE A 111 -3.18 -0.24 7.94
CA PHE A 111 -3.66 1.10 8.27
C PHE A 111 -3.48 1.32 9.76
N ALA A 112 -2.93 2.46 10.16
CA ALA A 112 -2.66 2.74 11.56
C ALA A 112 -2.88 4.21 11.96
N ASP A 113 -3.27 4.36 13.23
CA ASP A 113 -3.39 5.58 14.01
C ASP A 113 -2.92 5.27 15.44
N TYR A 114 -1.62 5.50 15.70
CA TYR A 114 -1.04 5.24 17.03
C TYR A 114 -1.27 6.40 18.02
N GLY A 115 -2.05 7.42 17.64
CA GLY A 115 -2.19 8.65 18.43
C GLY A 115 -0.93 9.54 18.39
N TRP A 116 -0.07 9.35 17.39
CA TRP A 116 1.11 10.17 17.12
C TRP A 116 0.80 11.42 16.28
N GLU A 117 -0.46 11.82 16.26
CA GLU A 117 -0.95 12.92 15.44
C GLU A 117 -0.67 12.68 13.95
N PHE A 118 -0.86 11.45 13.45
CA PHE A 118 -0.96 11.17 12.02
C PHE A 118 -1.65 9.83 11.80
N ARG A 119 -2.25 9.69 10.61
CA ARG A 119 -2.73 8.41 10.09
C ARG A 119 -1.87 8.01 8.93
N TYR A 120 -1.69 6.71 8.75
CA TYR A 120 -0.88 6.23 7.64
C TYR A 120 -1.29 4.85 7.20
N TRP A 121 -0.85 4.47 6.01
CA TRP A 121 -0.65 3.08 5.68
C TRP A 121 0.80 2.82 5.34
N SER A 122 1.26 1.59 5.57
CA SER A 122 2.57 1.12 5.10
C SER A 122 2.47 -0.34 4.69
N ARG A 123 3.11 -0.71 3.57
CA ARG A 123 3.25 -2.11 3.15
C ARG A 123 4.55 -2.69 3.68
N SER A 124 4.40 -3.77 4.42
CA SER A 124 5.50 -4.59 4.88
C SER A 124 5.96 -5.54 3.78
N LEU A 125 7.27 -5.56 3.53
CA LEU A 125 7.94 -6.50 2.64
C LEU A 125 8.58 -7.64 3.44
N VAL A 126 9.21 -7.27 4.56
CA VAL A 126 9.66 -8.18 5.61
C VAL A 126 9.23 -7.56 6.92
N TYR A 127 8.25 -8.17 7.59
CA TYR A 127 7.81 -7.65 8.87
C TYR A 127 7.27 -8.79 9.75
N PRO A 128 7.84 -9.02 10.93
CA PRO A 128 7.40 -10.07 11.83
C PRO A 128 6.11 -9.71 12.57
N TRP A 129 5.54 -8.53 12.35
CA TRP A 129 4.31 -8.10 13.01
C TRP A 129 3.12 -8.96 12.56
N GLY A 130 2.90 -10.04 13.29
CA GLY A 130 1.56 -10.48 13.64
C GLY A 130 1.20 -9.79 14.94
N ASP A 131 -0.05 -9.35 15.06
CA ASP A 131 -0.67 -8.62 16.17
C ASP A 131 -0.35 -9.11 17.62
N LYS A 132 0.36 -10.24 17.81
CA LYS A 132 0.63 -10.84 19.11
C LYS A 132 2.06 -11.36 19.32
N ASN A 133 2.99 -11.11 18.41
CA ASN A 133 4.39 -11.55 18.55
C ASN A 133 5.35 -10.37 18.74
N PRO A 134 6.37 -10.50 19.61
CA PRO A 134 7.42 -9.49 19.71
C PRO A 134 8.17 -9.36 18.38
N ASP A 135 8.77 -8.20 18.12
CA ASP A 135 9.64 -7.97 16.96
C ASP A 135 10.73 -9.04 16.92
N ILE A 136 10.68 -9.93 15.93
CA ILE A 136 11.72 -10.92 15.66
C ILE A 136 12.61 -10.33 14.56
N PRO A 137 13.88 -9.98 14.86
CA PRO A 137 14.78 -9.47 13.84
C PRO A 137 15.03 -10.53 12.76
N HIS A 138 15.04 -10.09 11.50
CA HIS A 138 15.40 -10.92 10.37
C HIS A 138 16.77 -10.52 9.84
N VAL A 139 17.58 -11.51 9.45
CA VAL A 139 18.77 -11.27 8.62
C VAL A 139 18.31 -11.18 7.18
N LEU A 140 18.35 -9.98 6.60
CA LEU A 140 18.17 -9.78 5.17
C LEU A 140 19.49 -10.10 4.48
N ASN A 141 19.46 -11.06 3.55
CA ASN A 141 20.67 -11.56 2.90
C ASN A 141 21.23 -10.52 1.90
N ALA A 142 22.55 -10.40 1.86
CA ALA A 142 23.26 -9.68 0.81
C ALA A 142 22.84 -10.14 -0.60
N ASP A 143 22.98 -9.25 -1.57
CA ASP A 143 22.65 -9.43 -2.99
C ASP A 143 21.16 -9.66 -3.28
N THR A 144 20.29 -9.54 -2.27
CA THR A 144 18.84 -9.56 -2.46
C THR A 144 18.29 -8.17 -2.76
N TYR A 145 17.15 -8.12 -3.44
CA TYR A 145 16.47 -6.86 -3.76
C TYR A 145 14.97 -7.00 -3.65
N TYR A 146 14.32 -5.88 -3.35
CA TYR A 146 12.88 -5.75 -3.24
C TYR A 146 12.44 -4.50 -3.98
N GLY A 147 11.44 -4.60 -4.84
CA GLY A 147 10.94 -3.46 -5.56
C GLY A 147 9.43 -3.47 -5.73
N GLU A 148 8.89 -2.28 -5.92
CA GLU A 148 7.48 -2.07 -6.17
C GLU A 148 7.27 -1.00 -7.22
N LYS A 149 6.11 -1.07 -7.84
CA LYS A 149 5.59 -0.03 -8.72
C LYS A 149 4.17 0.30 -8.32
N SER A 150 3.93 1.56 -7.99
CA SER A 150 2.63 2.05 -7.52
C SER A 150 2.29 3.39 -8.15
N ALA A 151 1.01 3.61 -8.40
CA ALA A 151 0.47 4.91 -8.79
C ALA A 151 -0.27 5.52 -7.59
N TYR A 152 0.15 6.70 -7.18
CA TYR A 152 -0.48 7.47 -6.10
C TYR A 152 -1.36 8.57 -6.69
N CYS A 153 -2.59 8.68 -6.23
CA CYS A 153 -3.52 9.68 -6.74
C CYS A 153 -4.44 10.21 -5.65
N LEU A 154 -4.92 11.43 -5.87
CA LEU A 154 -6.14 11.91 -5.22
C LEU A 154 -7.35 11.44 -6.04
N PHE A 155 -8.42 11.05 -5.37
CA PHE A 155 -9.63 10.59 -6.02
C PHE A 155 -10.90 11.21 -5.41
N PRO A 156 -11.94 11.47 -6.20
CA PRO A 156 -13.25 11.85 -5.69
C PRO A 156 -13.97 10.62 -5.11
N ILE A 157 -14.63 10.79 -3.98
CA ILE A 157 -15.46 9.74 -3.38
C ILE A 157 -16.82 9.69 -4.11
N GLY A 158 -17.27 8.49 -4.46
CA GLY A 158 -18.58 8.29 -5.07
C GLY A 158 -19.73 8.58 -4.10
N LYS A 159 -20.90 8.95 -4.64
CA LYS A 159 -22.07 9.39 -3.86
C LYS A 159 -22.92 8.26 -3.26
N GLY A 160 -22.57 6.99 -3.50
CA GLY A 160 -23.32 5.85 -2.98
C GLY A 160 -22.90 5.45 -1.58
N GLU A 161 -23.61 4.48 -1.01
CA GLU A 161 -23.38 4.01 0.36
C GLU A 161 -22.46 2.78 0.40
N SER A 162 -22.44 1.99 -0.68
CA SER A 162 -21.59 0.78 -0.73
C SER A 162 -20.14 1.14 -1.04
N GLY A 163 -19.20 0.31 -0.56
CA GLY A 163 -17.78 0.45 -0.89
C GLY A 163 -17.51 0.47 -2.40
N LYS A 164 -18.28 -0.29 -3.19
CA LYS A 164 -18.19 -0.30 -4.65
C LYS A 164 -18.58 1.04 -5.28
N GLU A 165 -19.61 1.69 -4.77
CA GLU A 165 -20.03 3.00 -5.27
C GLU A 165 -19.05 4.09 -4.83
N LYS A 166 -18.62 4.05 -3.56
CA LYS A 166 -17.65 5.02 -3.01
C LYS A 166 -16.30 4.96 -3.73
N LEU A 167 -15.79 3.75 -3.99
CA LEU A 167 -14.48 3.52 -4.60
C LEU A 167 -14.55 3.22 -6.11
N GLY A 168 -15.69 3.44 -6.76
CA GLY A 168 -15.86 3.14 -8.19
C GLY A 168 -14.86 3.89 -9.08
N TYR A 169 -14.38 5.04 -8.64
CA TYR A 169 -13.29 5.75 -9.30
C TYR A 169 -11.98 4.91 -9.31
N LEU A 170 -11.59 4.38 -8.14
CA LEU A 170 -10.36 3.60 -7.98
C LEU A 170 -10.43 2.27 -8.72
N GLU A 171 -11.59 1.60 -8.70
CA GLU A 171 -11.81 0.38 -9.51
C GLU A 171 -11.50 0.64 -10.98
N ASN A 172 -12.08 1.70 -11.55
CA ASN A 172 -11.88 2.04 -12.95
C ASN A 172 -10.44 2.44 -13.27
N LEU A 173 -9.78 3.18 -12.37
CA LEU A 173 -8.39 3.59 -12.59
C LEU A 173 -7.43 2.40 -12.44
N SER A 174 -7.62 1.57 -11.42
CA SER A 174 -6.81 0.38 -11.16
C SER A 174 -6.86 -0.59 -12.34
N GLU A 175 -8.06 -0.88 -12.87
CA GLU A 175 -8.21 -1.75 -14.05
C GLU A 175 -7.45 -1.20 -15.27
N LYS A 176 -7.52 0.11 -15.52
CA LYS A 176 -6.81 0.75 -16.65
C LYS A 176 -5.29 0.69 -16.50
N LEU A 177 -4.79 0.87 -15.27
CA LEU A 177 -3.36 0.88 -15.01
C LEU A 177 -2.75 -0.53 -14.96
N LEU A 178 -3.50 -1.52 -14.46
CA LEU A 178 -3.11 -2.93 -14.44
C LEU A 178 -3.21 -3.59 -15.82
N HIS A 179 -4.15 -3.14 -16.65
CA HIS A 179 -4.39 -3.68 -17.98
C HIS A 179 -4.37 -2.57 -19.04
N PRO A 180 -3.21 -1.91 -19.25
CA PRO A 180 -3.12 -0.82 -20.20
C PRO A 180 -3.36 -1.34 -21.61
N LEU A 181 -4.41 -0.82 -22.27
CA LEU A 181 -4.74 -1.16 -23.67
C LEU A 181 -3.61 -0.81 -24.65
N ARG A 182 -2.68 0.04 -24.23
CA ARG A 182 -1.47 0.41 -24.96
C ARG A 182 -0.35 0.73 -23.98
N ALA A 183 0.68 -0.12 -23.95
CA ALA A 183 1.96 0.24 -23.33
C ALA A 183 2.70 1.17 -24.29
N ASP A 184 2.33 2.46 -24.28
CA ASP A 184 3.19 3.45 -24.91
C ASP A 184 4.47 3.50 -24.08
N LYS A 185 5.58 3.00 -24.66
CA LYS A 185 6.91 3.28 -24.13
C LYS A 185 7.07 4.80 -24.16
N GLN A 186 6.74 5.46 -23.06
CA GLN A 186 7.21 6.81 -22.79
C GLN A 186 8.68 6.69 -22.39
N GLY A 187 9.50 6.26 -23.35
CA GLY A 187 10.95 6.38 -23.25
C GLY A 187 11.27 7.86 -23.32
N THR A 188 11.66 8.44 -22.20
CA THR A 188 12.31 9.74 -22.18
C THR A 188 13.82 9.54 -22.39
N GLY A 189 14.21 9.35 -23.65
CA GLY A 189 15.60 9.63 -24.06
C GLY A 189 16.21 8.66 -25.07
N PRO A 190 17.16 9.15 -25.90
CA PRO A 190 17.93 8.33 -26.82
C PRO A 190 19.07 7.64 -26.06
N TRP A 191 19.05 6.30 -26.02
CA TRP A 191 20.22 5.47 -25.80
C TRP A 191 20.14 4.27 -26.74
#